data_AF-A0A8J8CMM3-F1
#
_entry.id   AF-A0A8J8CMM3-F1
#
_cell.length_a   1.000
_cell.length_b   1.000
_cell.length_c   1.000
_cell.angle_alpha   90.00
_cell.angle_beta   90.00
_cell.angle_gamma   90.00
#
_symmetry.space_group_name_H-M   'P 1'
#
loop_
_entity.id
_entity.type
_entity.pdbx_description
1 polymer ?
#
loop_
_entity_poly.entity_id
_entity_poly.type
_entity_poly.pdbx_seq_one_letter_code
_entity_poly.pdbx_strand_id
1 'polypeptide(L)'
;MSKKGKVKKITCKKCGESWLPDEVPTNKEWTKLAPMPDSEGRMTVILMATWTCPKCGKSKMGSKAKYKDEGPTGPSKKELLIEKIEKLDKKISLAELATEFSFSEENLEKALNVFIKRGSISGKIENGYFVKE
;
A
#
# COMPACT_ATOMS: atom_id res chain seq x y z
N MET A 1 -13.42 -4.10 5.67
CA MET A 1 -12.85 -5.18 6.49
C MET A 1 -11.77 -5.90 5.68
N SER A 2 -10.51 -5.50 5.83
CA SER A 2 -9.40 -6.12 5.11
C SER A 2 -9.15 -7.53 5.67
N LYS A 3 -9.53 -8.56 4.91
CA LYS A 3 -9.23 -9.96 5.24
C LYS A 3 -7.70 -10.11 5.34
N LYS A 4 -7.14 -10.04 6.55
CA LYS A 4 -5.75 -10.44 6.83
C LYS A 4 -5.64 -11.92 6.44
N GLY A 5 -5.14 -12.18 5.24
CA GLY A 5 -4.94 -13.54 4.75
C GLY A 5 -4.01 -14.27 5.71
N LYS A 6 -4.37 -15.51 6.08
CA LYS A 6 -3.54 -16.36 6.94
C LYS A 6 -2.10 -16.37 6.40
N VAL A 7 -1.15 -15.87 7.21
CA VAL A 7 0.28 -15.89 6.88
C VAL A 7 0.70 -17.34 6.72
N LYS A 8 1.12 -17.73 5.52
CA LYS A 8 1.53 -19.11 5.25
C LYS A 8 2.88 -19.38 5.91
N LYS A 9 2.93 -20.42 6.75
CA LYS A 9 4.18 -20.93 7.31
C LYS A 9 5.06 -21.51 6.20
N ILE A 10 6.36 -21.30 6.33
CA ILE A 10 7.38 -21.84 5.43
C ILE A 10 7.90 -23.12 6.05
N THR A 11 7.79 -24.22 5.30
CA THR A 11 8.27 -25.53 5.75
C THR A 11 9.57 -25.90 5.03
N CYS A 12 10.60 -26.28 5.79
CA CYS A 12 11.83 -26.83 5.28
C CYS A 12 11.60 -28.25 4.75
N LYS A 13 11.97 -28.48 3.48
CA LYS A 13 11.86 -29.81 2.86
C LYS A 13 12.87 -30.83 3.40
N LYS A 14 13.91 -30.39 4.12
CA LYS A 14 14.98 -31.29 4.62
C LYS A 14 14.70 -31.82 6.01
N CYS A 15 14.28 -30.97 6.94
CA CYS A 15 14.09 -31.33 8.35
C CYS A 15 12.64 -31.23 8.82
N GLY A 16 11.71 -30.80 7.95
CA GLY A 16 10.29 -30.64 8.28
C GLY A 16 9.97 -29.42 9.14
N GLU A 17 10.98 -28.65 9.58
CA GLU A 17 10.78 -27.47 10.42
C GLU A 17 9.90 -26.43 9.72
N SER A 18 8.98 -25.81 10.46
CA SER A 18 8.08 -24.80 9.91
C SER A 18 8.14 -23.51 10.72
N TRP A 19 8.41 -22.39 10.05
CA TRP A 19 8.48 -21.07 10.67
C TRP A 19 7.61 -20.07 9.93
N LEU A 20 7.23 -18.99 10.60
CA LEU A 20 6.63 -17.83 9.95
C LEU A 20 7.73 -17.05 9.21
N PRO A 21 7.38 -16.44 8.06
CA PRO A 21 8.34 -15.69 7.25
C PRO A 21 8.99 -14.48 7.96
N ASP A 22 8.42 -14.03 9.08
CA ASP A 22 8.89 -12.91 9.89
C ASP A 22 9.77 -13.34 11.08
N GLU A 23 9.69 -14.61 11.50
CA GLU A 23 10.42 -15.14 12.66
C GLU A 23 11.91 -15.39 12.36
N VAL A 24 12.25 -15.56 11.09
CA VAL A 24 13.61 -15.91 10.66
C VAL A 24 14.10 -14.84 9.68
N PRO A 25 15.34 -14.32 9.85
CA PRO A 25 15.88 -13.33 8.93
C PRO A 25 15.98 -13.87 7.51
N THR A 26 15.63 -13.01 6.56
CA THR A 26 15.78 -13.26 5.13
C THR A 26 17.19 -12.93 4.67
N ASN A 27 17.81 -13.84 3.92
CA ASN A 27 19.13 -13.63 3.33
C ASN A 27 19.07 -12.72 2.09
N LYS A 28 18.03 -12.91 1.27
CA LYS A 28 17.83 -12.16 0.02
C LYS A 28 16.35 -12.02 -0.26
N GLU A 29 15.94 -10.82 -0.64
CA GLU A 29 14.56 -10.46 -0.97
C GLU A 29 14.53 -9.88 -2.39
N TRP A 30 13.49 -10.23 -3.14
CA TRP A 30 13.24 -9.64 -4.45
C TRP A 30 11.76 -9.63 -4.76
N THR A 31 11.38 -8.70 -5.62
CA THR A 31 9.99 -8.46 -5.98
C THR A 31 9.70 -9.12 -7.31
N LYS A 32 8.59 -9.86 -7.38
CA LYS A 32 8.08 -10.46 -8.62
C LYS A 32 6.72 -9.86 -8.94
N LEU A 33 6.60 -9.28 -10.12
CA LEU A 33 5.32 -8.78 -10.65
C LEU A 33 4.58 -9.92 -11.34
N ALA A 34 3.26 -9.97 -11.16
CA ALA A 34 2.41 -10.84 -11.96
C ALA A 34 2.44 -10.38 -13.43
N PRO A 35 2.40 -11.31 -14.40
CA PRO A 35 2.49 -10.99 -15.82
C PRO A 35 1.22 -10.30 -16.36
N MET A 36 0.09 -10.41 -15.66
CA MET A 36 -1.17 -9.79 -16.05
C MET A 36 -1.80 -9.05 -14.85
N PRO A 37 -2.37 -7.86 -15.08
CA PRO A 37 -3.16 -7.15 -14.07
C PRO A 37 -4.50 -7.84 -13.81
N ASP A 38 -5.04 -7.66 -12.61
CA ASP A 38 -6.37 -8.15 -12.20
C ASP A 38 -7.49 -7.38 -12.94
N SER A 39 -8.75 -7.82 -12.85
CA SER A 39 -9.88 -7.19 -13.58
C SER A 39 -10.09 -5.70 -13.25
N GLU A 40 -9.54 -5.23 -12.14
CA GLU A 40 -9.52 -3.82 -11.72
C GLU A 40 -8.21 -3.09 -12.10
N GLY A 41 -7.37 -3.65 -12.97
CA GLY A 41 -6.11 -3.04 -13.42
C GLY A 41 -4.94 -3.13 -12.43
N ARG A 42 -5.11 -3.85 -11.33
CA ARG A 42 -4.11 -3.93 -10.23
C ARG A 42 -3.05 -4.97 -10.51
N MET A 43 -1.78 -4.60 -10.36
CA MET A 43 -0.63 -5.48 -10.51
C MET A 43 -0.37 -6.24 -9.21
N THR A 44 -0.38 -7.57 -9.26
CA THR A 44 -0.03 -8.33 -8.06
C THR A 44 1.48 -8.35 -7.87
N VAL A 45 1.95 -7.75 -6.78
CA VAL A 45 3.34 -7.78 -6.35
C VAL A 45 3.55 -8.90 -5.34
N ILE A 46 4.52 -9.76 -5.62
CA ILE A 46 4.89 -10.90 -4.79
C ILE A 46 6.31 -10.64 -4.28
N LEU A 47 6.45 -10.38 -2.98
CA LEU A 47 7.75 -10.31 -2.32
C LEU A 47 8.25 -11.73 -2.08
N MET A 48 9.28 -12.12 -2.80
CA MET A 48 9.96 -13.39 -2.63
C MET A 48 11.18 -13.20 -1.74
N ALA A 49 11.49 -14.23 -0.96
CA ALA A 49 12.70 -14.22 -0.17
C ALA A 49 13.34 -15.60 -0.05
N THR A 50 14.60 -15.59 0.38
CA THR A 50 15.34 -16.78 0.77
C THR A 50 15.65 -16.71 2.26
N TRP A 51 15.38 -17.79 2.98
CA TRP A 51 15.69 -17.98 4.39
C TRP A 51 16.72 -19.09 4.57
N THR A 52 17.49 -19.02 5.64
CA THR A 52 18.26 -20.16 6.12
C THR A 52 17.44 -20.88 7.17
N CYS A 53 17.23 -22.19 7.00
CA CYS A 53 16.48 -22.97 7.99
C CYS A 53 17.21 -22.93 9.35
N PRO A 54 16.56 -22.50 10.44
CA PRO A 54 17.21 -22.35 11.75
C PRO A 54 17.65 -23.69 12.34
N LYS A 55 17.03 -24.81 11.91
CA LYS A 55 17.33 -26.15 12.43
C LYS A 55 18.43 -26.90 11.68
N CYS A 56 18.54 -26.73 10.37
CA CYS A 56 19.45 -27.55 9.56
C CYS A 56 20.34 -26.75 8.59
N GLY A 57 20.29 -25.42 8.63
CA GLY A 57 21.16 -24.54 7.84
C GLY A 57 20.89 -24.52 6.33
N LYS A 58 19.91 -25.27 5.83
CA LYS A 58 19.60 -25.25 4.39
C LYS A 58 18.85 -23.98 3.98
N SER A 59 19.24 -23.46 2.82
CA SER A 59 18.53 -22.36 2.16
C SER A 59 17.18 -22.80 1.64
N LYS A 60 16.16 -21.97 1.88
CA LYS A 60 14.79 -22.18 1.45
C LYS A 60 14.25 -20.90 0.83
N MET A 61 13.72 -21.02 -0.38
CA MET A 61 13.04 -19.93 -1.07
C MET A 61 11.52 -20.03 -0.92
N GLY A 62 10.84 -18.89 -0.84
CA GLY A 62 9.38 -18.81 -0.76
C GLY A 62 8.86 -17.37 -0.91
N SER A 63 7.53 -17.24 -0.96
CA SER A 63 6.88 -15.93 -0.92
C SER A 63 6.76 -15.44 0.52
N LYS A 64 7.34 -14.29 0.83
CA LYS A 64 7.25 -13.61 2.13
C LYS A 64 5.91 -12.90 2.26
N ALA A 65 5.56 -12.12 1.25
CA ALA A 65 4.30 -11.37 1.21
C ALA A 65 3.74 -11.30 -0.22
N LYS A 66 2.43 -11.08 -0.30
CA LYS A 66 1.73 -10.75 -1.55
C LYS A 66 0.86 -9.54 -1.29
N TYR A 67 1.02 -8.52 -2.09
CA TYR A 67 0.15 -7.36 -2.07
C TYR A 67 -0.31 -7.04 -3.48
N LYS A 68 -1.55 -6.58 -3.61
CA LYS A 68 -2.06 -6.04 -4.86
C LYS A 68 -1.58 -4.59 -4.89
N ASP A 69 -0.63 -4.34 -5.76
CA ASP A 69 -0.13 -3.01 -6.07
C ASP A 69 -1.02 -2.42 -7.14
N GLU A 70 -1.37 -1.15 -7.04
CA GLU A 70 -2.19 -0.48 -8.06
C GLU A 70 -1.37 -0.12 -9.31
N GLY A 71 -0.12 -0.59 -9.43
CA GLY A 71 0.79 -0.30 -10.53
C GLY A 71 1.77 0.83 -10.19
N PRO A 72 2.87 0.96 -10.95
CA PRO A 72 4.19 1.27 -10.40
C PRO A 72 4.55 2.76 -10.53
N THR A 73 4.09 3.66 -9.65
CA THR A 73 4.56 5.07 -9.68
C THR A 73 4.34 5.77 -8.35
N GLY A 74 5.35 5.78 -7.47
CA GLY A 74 5.39 6.68 -6.31
C GLY A 74 4.18 6.56 -5.35
N PRO A 75 4.05 7.48 -4.39
CA PRO A 75 2.81 7.62 -3.63
C PRO A 75 1.63 7.76 -4.59
N SER A 76 0.58 6.96 -4.36
CA SER A 76 -0.66 7.04 -5.17
C SER A 76 -1.15 8.48 -5.23
N LYS A 77 -1.87 8.90 -6.29
CA LYS A 77 -2.48 10.25 -6.35
C LYS A 77 -3.22 10.62 -5.06
N LYS A 78 -3.85 9.62 -4.43
CA LYS A 78 -4.45 9.72 -3.09
C LYS A 78 -3.44 10.05 -1.99
N GLU A 79 -2.32 9.34 -1.92
CA GLU A 79 -1.27 9.59 -0.92
C GLU A 79 -0.58 10.93 -1.15
N LEU A 80 -0.30 11.30 -2.41
CA LEU A 80 0.21 12.63 -2.75
C LEU A 80 -0.76 13.74 -2.35
N LEU A 81 -2.07 13.52 -2.53
CA LEU A 81 -3.10 14.45 -2.10
C LEU A 81 -3.10 14.59 -0.56
N ILE A 82 -3.08 13.47 0.17
CA ILE A 82 -3.06 13.46 1.63
C ILE A 82 -1.79 14.13 2.15
N GLU A 83 -0.61 13.76 1.63
CA GLU A 83 0.67 14.33 2.03
C GLU A 83 0.72 15.85 1.76
N LYS A 84 0.15 16.30 0.63
CA LYS A 84 0.05 17.72 0.31
C LYS A 84 -0.90 18.45 1.25
N ILE A 85 -2.05 17.85 1.58
CA ILE A 85 -3.00 18.35 2.57
C ILE A 85 -2.38 18.41 3.98
N GLU A 86 -1.59 17.42 4.36
CA GLU A 86 -0.87 17.43 5.63
C GLU A 86 0.23 18.48 5.68
N LYS A 87 0.92 18.74 4.56
CA LYS A 87 1.92 19.82 4.45
C LYS A 87 1.31 21.22 4.34
N LEU A 88 0.02 21.35 4.09
CA LEU A 88 -0.67 22.64 4.03
C LEU A 88 -0.99 23.16 5.43
N ASP A 89 -0.71 24.44 5.65
CA ASP A 89 -0.76 25.07 6.98
C ASP A 89 -2.11 25.77 7.28
N LYS A 90 -2.87 26.21 6.25
CA LYS A 90 -4.05 27.08 6.48
C LYS A 90 -5.27 26.78 5.61
N LYS A 91 -5.15 26.83 4.28
CA LYS A 91 -6.26 26.52 3.35
C LYS A 91 -5.76 26.29 1.94
N ILE A 92 -6.48 25.49 1.16
CA ILE A 92 -6.23 25.28 -0.27
C ILE A 92 -7.55 25.29 -1.05
N SER A 93 -7.55 25.89 -2.24
CA SER A 93 -8.72 25.85 -3.13
C SER A 93 -8.86 24.49 -3.79
N LEU A 94 -10.11 24.03 -3.91
CA LEU A 94 -10.41 22.77 -4.60
C LEU A 94 -10.06 22.84 -6.08
N ALA A 95 -10.24 23.98 -6.73
CA ALA A 95 -9.93 24.18 -8.15
C ALA A 95 -8.43 23.98 -8.46
N GLU A 96 -7.54 24.45 -7.57
CA GLU A 96 -6.09 24.29 -7.75
C GLU A 96 -5.68 22.82 -7.59
N LEU A 97 -6.21 22.14 -6.57
CA LEU A 97 -6.00 20.70 -6.36
C LEU A 97 -6.59 19.86 -7.49
N ALA A 98 -7.76 20.24 -7.99
CA ALA A 98 -8.44 19.54 -9.08
C ALA A 98 -7.58 19.60 -10.35
N THR A 99 -7.06 20.78 -10.69
CA THR A 99 -6.17 20.97 -11.84
C THR A 99 -4.86 20.21 -11.68
N GLU A 100 -4.22 20.30 -10.51
CA GLU A 100 -2.92 19.69 -10.24
C GLU A 100 -2.96 18.15 -10.28
N PHE A 101 -4.05 17.55 -9.80
CA PHE A 101 -4.19 16.09 -9.78
C PHE A 101 -4.99 15.52 -10.97
N SER A 102 -5.47 16.39 -11.87
CA SER A 102 -6.39 16.08 -12.96
C SER A 102 -7.66 15.36 -12.48
N PHE A 103 -8.32 15.92 -11.47
CA PHE A 103 -9.64 15.51 -10.99
C PHE A 103 -10.69 16.56 -11.34
N SER A 104 -11.96 16.15 -11.41
CA SER A 104 -13.09 17.08 -11.42
C SER A 104 -13.34 17.61 -10.01
N GLU A 105 -13.75 18.87 -9.87
CA GLU A 105 -14.04 19.51 -8.56
C GLU A 105 -15.02 18.67 -7.72
N GLU A 106 -16.07 18.15 -8.35
CA GLU A 106 -17.05 17.27 -7.72
C GLU A 106 -16.46 15.95 -7.18
N ASN A 107 -15.51 15.37 -7.92
CA ASN A 107 -14.86 14.11 -7.52
C ASN A 107 -13.85 14.35 -6.39
N LEU A 108 -13.14 15.50 -6.43
CA LEU A 108 -12.22 15.91 -5.39
C LEU A 108 -12.97 16.19 -4.07
N GLU A 109 -14.09 16.90 -4.13
CA GLU A 109 -14.93 17.17 -2.95
C GLU A 109 -15.40 15.87 -2.30
N LYS A 110 -15.92 14.92 -3.08
CA LYS A 110 -16.33 13.59 -2.60
C LYS A 110 -15.16 12.84 -1.98
N ALA A 111 -13.98 12.88 -2.61
CA ALA A 111 -12.79 12.20 -2.10
C ALA A 111 -12.35 12.78 -0.75
N LEU A 112 -12.27 14.11 -0.64
CA LEU A 112 -11.93 14.81 0.60
C LEU A 112 -12.94 14.51 1.71
N ASN A 113 -14.25 14.51 1.41
CA ASN A 113 -15.29 14.18 2.38
C ASN A 113 -15.13 12.73 2.89
N VAL A 114 -14.78 11.79 2.01
CA VAL A 114 -14.45 10.41 2.40
C VAL A 114 -13.19 10.35 3.29
N PHE A 115 -12.16 11.15 2.99
CA PHE A 115 -10.93 11.19 3.80
C PHE A 115 -11.17 11.79 5.19
N ILE A 116 -11.98 12.85 5.30
CA ILE A 116 -12.42 13.44 6.58
C ILE A 116 -13.22 12.40 7.37
N LYS A 117 -14.22 11.75 6.76
CA LYS A 117 -15.03 10.71 7.42
C LYS A 117 -14.23 9.51 7.89
N ARG A 118 -13.13 9.18 7.20
CA ARG A 118 -12.22 8.09 7.56
C ARG A 118 -11.16 8.49 8.59
N GLY A 119 -11.08 9.77 8.97
CA GLY A 119 -10.05 10.28 9.87
C GLY A 119 -8.65 10.27 9.26
N SER A 120 -8.53 10.29 7.92
CA SER A 120 -7.24 10.35 7.22
C SER A 120 -6.71 11.78 7.08
N ILE A 121 -7.57 12.79 7.19
CA ILE A 121 -7.22 14.22 7.19
C ILE A 121 -8.11 14.97 8.18
N SER A 122 -7.54 15.95 8.87
CA SER A 122 -8.25 16.83 9.82
C SER A 122 -8.56 18.16 9.13
N GLY A 123 -9.83 18.39 8.81
CA GLY A 123 -10.24 19.61 8.12
C GLY A 123 -11.69 19.62 7.67
N LYS A 124 -12.09 20.74 7.07
CA LYS A 124 -13.46 21.06 6.65
C LYS A 124 -13.41 21.62 5.24
N ILE A 125 -14.42 21.29 4.43
CA ILE A 125 -14.60 21.90 3.11
C ILE A 125 -15.61 23.02 3.27
N GLU A 126 -15.22 24.25 2.96
CA GLU A 126 -16.07 25.43 3.08
C GLU A 126 -15.94 26.30 1.82
N ASN A 127 -17.06 26.60 1.15
CA ASN A 127 -17.12 27.45 -0.05
C ASN A 127 -16.06 27.13 -1.15
N GLY A 128 -15.80 25.85 -1.41
CA GLY A 128 -14.82 25.44 -2.42
C GLY A 128 -13.35 25.48 -1.96
N TYR A 129 -13.12 25.62 -0.65
CA TYR A 129 -11.79 25.56 -0.03
C TYR A 129 -11.74 24.43 1.00
N PHE A 130 -10.63 23.69 1.02
CA PHE A 130 -10.29 22.81 2.13
C PHE A 130 -9.53 23.61 3.19
N VAL A 131 -10.08 23.70 4.40
CA VAL A 131 -9.50 24.35 5.58
C VAL A 131 -9.06 23.26 6.54
N LYS A 132 -7.77 23.23 6.87
CA LYS A 132 -7.21 22.27 7.82
C LYS A 132 -7.56 22.71 9.25
N GLU A 133 -7.98 21.76 10.09
CA GLU A 133 -8.23 21.97 11.53
C GLU A 133 -7.05 21.47 12.36
#